data_AF-A0A6J8B8E1-F1
#
_entry.id   AF-A0A6J8B8E1-F1
#
_cell.length_a   1.000
_cell.length_b   1.000
_cell.length_c   1.000
_cell.angle_alpha   90.00
_cell.angle_beta   90.00
_cell.angle_gamma   90.00
#
_symmetry.space_group_name_H-M   'P 1'
#
loop_
_entity.id
_entity.type
_entity.pdbx_description
1 polymer ?
#
loop_
_entity_poly.entity_id
_entity_poly.type
_entity_poly.pdbx_seq_one_letter_code
_entity_poly.pdbx_strand_id
1 'polypeptide(L)'
;MNGSDESDRDRLQEAALIVDDGGLDDFDLDIPPTTGNEYLRRVRREANDCPKVVVADIDTSIFTNKQTVNVRHDTRGCHPAPKGFAPELEWQTTQIANFAEFRQSYARQKALRKKNKSLKIENVDTRGCHPAPKGFAPELEWQTTQIANFAEFRQSYARQKALRKKNKSLKIENVPLANDVEGWCRLCFGRLQPPGSVPHEIKENESDNCTDRQGTLPLLSIMMAMDQPAVIKVLEYHINWFEATGFSDKQGSWFYSLLVCLEKPLSPEACSTLRTLARSCSNLRASLENSDDPRLAPLNLFICIVARYFDQIDLADSGT
;
A
#
# COMPACT_ATOMS: atom_id res chain seq x y z
N MET A 1 -5.16 5.38 -43.69
CA MET A 1 -5.54 4.17 -42.94
C MET A 1 -4.36 3.23 -42.96
N ASN A 2 -3.79 2.91 -41.80
CA ASN A 2 -3.07 1.68 -41.50
C ASN A 2 -2.70 1.76 -40.02
N GLY A 3 -3.62 1.26 -39.18
CA GLY A 3 -3.35 0.95 -37.79
C GLY A 3 -2.53 -0.33 -37.77
N SER A 4 -1.24 -0.21 -37.52
CA SER A 4 -0.38 -1.33 -37.18
C SER A 4 -0.71 -1.77 -35.76
N ASP A 5 -1.39 -2.92 -35.67
CA ASP A 5 -1.74 -3.63 -34.44
C ASP A 5 -0.52 -3.78 -33.51
N GLU A 6 -0.62 -3.18 -32.32
CA GLU A 6 0.30 -3.42 -31.19
C GLU A 6 0.06 -4.78 -30.51
N SER A 7 -0.78 -5.66 -31.07
CA SER A 7 -1.24 -6.90 -30.43
C SER A 7 -0.23 -8.05 -30.43
N ASP A 8 0.84 -7.95 -31.21
CA ASP A 8 1.77 -9.09 -31.41
C ASP A 8 2.84 -9.23 -30.32
N ARG A 9 2.92 -8.33 -29.33
CA ARG A 9 4.00 -8.35 -28.31
C ARG A 9 3.72 -9.21 -27.06
N ASP A 10 2.54 -9.81 -26.94
CA ASP A 10 2.10 -10.54 -25.73
C ASP A 10 1.88 -12.05 -25.96
N ARG A 11 2.49 -12.64 -27.00
CA ARG A 11 2.34 -14.08 -27.27
C ARG A 11 3.35 -14.90 -26.46
N LEU A 12 2.86 -15.73 -25.54
CA LEU A 12 3.70 -16.75 -24.91
C LEU A 12 4.05 -17.81 -25.96
N GLN A 13 5.35 -18.12 -26.10
CA GLN A 13 5.90 -19.05 -27.11
C GLN A 13 5.66 -18.61 -28.57
N GLU A 14 6.11 -17.41 -28.94
CA GLU A 14 6.14 -17.01 -30.35
C GLU A 14 6.97 -17.97 -31.21
N ALA A 15 6.47 -18.26 -32.41
CA ALA A 15 7.15 -19.13 -33.36
C ALA A 15 8.46 -18.47 -33.82
N ALA A 16 9.60 -19.01 -33.38
CA ALA A 16 10.92 -18.49 -33.75
C ALA A 16 11.33 -18.84 -35.19
N LEU A 17 10.71 -19.87 -35.77
CA LEU A 17 11.00 -20.34 -37.13
C LEU A 17 9.71 -20.31 -37.96
N ILE A 18 9.82 -19.71 -39.14
CA ILE A 18 8.77 -19.77 -40.15
C ILE A 18 8.80 -21.17 -40.74
N VAL A 19 7.67 -21.84 -40.68
CA VAL A 19 7.45 -23.10 -41.38
C VAL A 19 6.45 -22.79 -42.47
N ASP A 20 6.85 -22.97 -43.71
CA ASP A 20 5.94 -22.91 -44.84
C ASP A 20 5.04 -24.14 -44.76
N ASP A 21 3.71 -24.03 -44.76
CA ASP A 21 2.76 -25.15 -44.70
C ASP A 21 2.14 -25.47 -46.09
N GLY A 22 2.58 -24.81 -47.16
CA GLY A 22 1.94 -24.84 -48.49
C GLY A 22 2.17 -26.08 -49.38
N GLY A 23 2.75 -27.17 -48.87
CA GLY A 23 2.99 -28.39 -49.67
C GLY A 23 2.04 -29.52 -49.30
N LEU A 24 1.28 -30.04 -50.28
CA LEU A 24 0.35 -31.18 -50.17
C LEU A 24 1.05 -32.54 -50.12
N ASP A 25 2.37 -32.58 -49.94
CA ASP A 25 3.13 -33.82 -50.00
C ASP A 25 3.00 -34.60 -48.68
N ASP A 26 2.47 -35.81 -48.79
CA ASP A 26 2.54 -36.79 -47.70
C ASP A 26 3.99 -37.29 -47.62
N PHE A 27 4.70 -36.87 -46.58
CA PHE A 27 6.12 -37.22 -46.39
C PHE A 27 6.23 -38.60 -45.75
N ASP A 28 7.08 -39.46 -46.30
CA ASP A 28 7.40 -40.77 -45.73
C ASP A 28 8.11 -40.62 -44.38
N LEU A 29 7.45 -41.06 -43.30
CA LEU A 29 7.95 -40.98 -41.93
C LEU A 29 9.05 -42.00 -41.64
N ASP A 30 9.23 -43.02 -42.48
CA ASP A 30 10.25 -44.07 -42.30
C ASP A 30 11.64 -43.65 -42.81
N ILE A 31 11.73 -42.51 -43.51
CA ILE A 31 12.98 -41.96 -44.03
C ILE A 31 13.32 -40.65 -43.28
N PRO A 32 14.58 -40.41 -42.89
CA PRO A 32 14.98 -39.15 -42.26
C PRO A 32 14.66 -37.92 -43.13
N PRO A 33 14.23 -36.80 -42.52
CA PRO A 33 13.92 -35.59 -43.28
C PRO A 33 15.17 -35.02 -43.93
N THR A 34 15.02 -34.54 -45.17
CA THR A 34 16.13 -34.05 -45.98
C THR A 34 16.28 -32.53 -45.91
N THR A 35 15.27 -31.83 -45.39
CA THR A 35 15.26 -30.37 -45.23
C THR A 35 14.79 -29.94 -43.83
N GLY A 36 15.24 -28.76 -43.38
CA GLY A 36 14.82 -28.20 -42.09
C GLY A 36 13.32 -27.88 -42.03
N ASN A 37 12.70 -27.44 -43.15
CA ASN A 37 11.27 -27.16 -43.20
C ASN A 37 10.43 -28.44 -43.10
N GLU A 38 10.86 -29.51 -43.78
CA GLU A 38 10.24 -30.84 -43.68
C GLU A 38 10.30 -31.38 -42.24
N TYR A 39 11.46 -31.25 -41.58
CA TYR A 39 11.61 -31.62 -40.17
C TYR A 39 10.62 -30.87 -39.26
N LEU A 40 10.51 -29.55 -39.40
CA LEU A 40 9.61 -28.75 -38.56
C LEU A 40 8.12 -29.06 -38.80
N ARG A 41 7.72 -29.40 -40.04
CA ARG A 41 6.36 -29.91 -40.32
C ARG A 41 6.09 -31.24 -39.63
N ARG A 42 7.04 -32.18 -39.65
CA ARG A 42 6.93 -33.47 -38.96
C ARG A 42 6.80 -33.30 -37.45
N VAL A 43 7.61 -32.43 -36.84
CA VAL A 43 7.54 -32.09 -35.41
C VAL A 43 6.18 -31.46 -35.05
N ARG A 44 5.64 -30.56 -35.89
CA ARG A 44 4.30 -30.00 -35.67
C ARG A 44 3.21 -31.06 -35.71
N ARG A 45 3.31 -32.03 -36.63
CA ARG A 45 2.38 -33.16 -36.73
C ARG A 45 2.45 -34.05 -35.48
N GLU A 46 3.65 -34.50 -35.11
CA GLU A 46 3.89 -35.28 -33.89
C GLU A 46 3.41 -34.56 -32.62
N ALA A 47 3.69 -33.26 -32.50
CA ALA A 47 3.25 -32.46 -31.36
C ALA A 47 1.73 -32.27 -31.30
N ASN A 48 1.03 -32.26 -32.46
CA ASN A 48 -0.43 -32.24 -32.50
C ASN A 48 -1.05 -33.57 -32.07
N ASP A 49 -0.35 -34.67 -32.31
CA ASP A 49 -0.75 -36.02 -31.89
C ASP A 49 -0.48 -36.24 -30.39
N CYS A 50 0.48 -35.50 -29.82
CA CYS A 50 0.75 -35.50 -28.39
C CYS A 50 -0.35 -34.78 -27.57
N PRO A 51 -0.72 -35.29 -26.39
CA PRO A 51 -1.62 -34.58 -25.49
C PRO A 51 -1.01 -33.27 -25.00
N LYS A 52 -1.75 -32.16 -25.14
CA LYS A 52 -1.28 -30.80 -24.75
C LYS A 52 -0.97 -30.66 -23.26
N VAL A 53 -1.66 -31.41 -22.42
CA VAL A 53 -1.48 -31.42 -20.97
C VAL A 53 -1.44 -32.87 -20.52
N VAL A 54 -0.38 -33.21 -19.79
CA VAL A 54 -0.22 -34.50 -19.13
C VAL A 54 -0.07 -34.25 -17.64
N VAL A 55 -0.72 -35.07 -16.81
CA VAL A 55 -0.59 -35.03 -15.36
C VAL A 55 0.00 -36.35 -14.92
N ALA A 56 1.11 -36.29 -14.18
CA ALA A 56 1.72 -37.46 -13.61
C ALA A 56 1.28 -37.59 -12.14
N ASP A 57 0.74 -38.76 -11.79
CA ASP A 57 0.43 -39.10 -10.40
C ASP A 57 1.72 -39.43 -9.66
N ILE A 58 2.18 -38.48 -8.85
CA ILE A 58 3.38 -38.62 -8.03
C ILE A 58 2.94 -38.77 -6.59
N ASP A 59 3.46 -39.78 -5.89
CA ASP A 59 3.29 -39.89 -4.45
C ASP A 59 4.04 -38.74 -3.75
N THR A 60 3.27 -37.78 -3.25
CA THR A 60 3.78 -36.59 -2.58
C THR A 60 3.81 -36.74 -1.05
N SER A 61 3.38 -37.88 -0.51
CA SER A 61 3.32 -38.15 0.94
C SER A 61 4.70 -38.09 1.62
N ILE A 62 5.76 -38.43 0.89
CA ILE A 62 7.15 -38.37 1.36
C ILE A 62 7.67 -36.93 1.59
N PHE A 63 6.97 -35.93 1.05
CA PHE A 63 7.36 -34.52 1.15
C PHE A 63 6.51 -33.72 2.14
N THR A 64 5.45 -34.31 2.71
CA THR A 64 4.53 -33.60 3.60
C THR A 64 5.24 -33.03 4.84
N ASN A 65 6.19 -33.79 5.38
CA ASN A 65 7.01 -33.39 6.54
C ASN A 65 8.18 -32.46 6.19
N LYS A 66 8.40 -32.19 4.89
CA LYS A 66 9.47 -31.30 4.38
C LYS A 66 8.90 -30.01 3.77
N GLN A 67 7.60 -29.79 3.88
CA GLN A 67 6.99 -28.54 3.45
C GLN A 67 7.53 -27.41 4.32
N THR A 68 8.19 -26.43 3.71
CA THR A 68 8.52 -25.19 4.40
C THR A 68 7.24 -24.60 4.97
N VAL A 69 7.29 -24.15 6.23
CA VAL A 69 6.15 -23.50 6.88
C VAL A 69 5.69 -22.36 5.98
N ASN A 70 4.60 -22.60 5.25
CA ASN A 70 3.82 -21.50 4.75
C ASN A 70 3.24 -20.87 6.01
N VAL A 71 3.67 -19.65 6.32
CA VAL A 71 2.93 -18.78 7.22
C VAL A 71 1.59 -18.55 6.54
N ARG A 72 0.66 -19.47 6.76
CA ARG A 72 -0.73 -19.27 6.43
C ARG A 72 -1.17 -18.16 7.37
N HIS A 73 -1.38 -16.98 6.81
CA HIS A 73 -2.28 -16.02 7.43
C HIS A 73 -3.58 -16.78 7.69
N ASP A 74 -3.88 -17.03 8.97
CA ASP A 74 -5.05 -17.77 9.42
C ASP A 74 -6.31 -17.08 8.88
N THR A 75 -6.70 -17.49 7.69
CA THR A 75 -8.00 -17.28 7.10
C THR A 75 -8.51 -18.68 6.86
N ARG A 76 -9.18 -19.23 7.88
CA ARG A 76 -10.07 -20.37 7.68
C ARG A 76 -10.91 -20.03 6.45
N GLY A 77 -10.93 -20.91 5.44
CA GLY A 77 -11.68 -20.69 4.22
C GLY A 77 -13.13 -20.30 4.51
N CYS A 78 -13.73 -19.50 3.62
CA CYS A 78 -15.08 -19.00 3.80
C CYS A 78 -16.09 -20.14 3.97
N HIS A 79 -16.86 -20.11 5.06
CA HIS A 79 -18.03 -20.97 5.20
C HIS A 79 -19.05 -20.63 4.10
N PRO A 80 -19.74 -21.63 3.50
CA PRO A 80 -20.76 -21.37 2.49
C PRO A 80 -21.89 -20.51 3.07
N ALA A 81 -22.42 -19.60 2.25
CA ALA A 81 -23.52 -18.74 2.65
C ALA A 81 -24.75 -19.58 3.08
N PRO A 82 -25.42 -19.23 4.19
CA PRO A 82 -26.68 -19.87 4.58
C PRO A 82 -27.70 -19.84 3.44
N LYS A 83 -28.59 -20.85 3.38
CA LYS A 83 -29.61 -20.98 2.32
C LYS A 83 -30.44 -19.69 2.19
N GLY A 84 -30.48 -19.10 1.00
CA GLY A 84 -31.19 -17.84 0.71
C GLY A 84 -30.36 -16.55 0.83
N PHE A 85 -29.11 -16.64 1.31
CA PHE A 85 -28.20 -15.49 1.46
C PHE A 85 -27.04 -15.51 0.45
N ALA A 86 -27.03 -16.48 -0.47
CA ALA A 86 -26.10 -16.47 -1.59
C ALA A 86 -26.53 -15.39 -2.60
N PRO A 87 -25.62 -14.53 -3.07
CA PRO A 87 -25.96 -13.53 -4.09
C PRO A 87 -26.49 -14.20 -5.35
N GLU A 88 -27.37 -13.52 -6.07
CA GLU A 88 -27.90 -14.02 -7.34
C GLU A 88 -26.78 -14.20 -8.37
N LEU A 89 -26.88 -15.23 -9.21
CA LEU A 89 -25.81 -15.63 -10.13
C LEU A 89 -25.43 -14.51 -11.09
N GLU A 90 -26.39 -13.74 -11.61
CA GLU A 90 -26.15 -12.59 -12.49
C GLU A 90 -25.37 -11.47 -11.79
N TRP A 91 -25.66 -11.24 -10.51
CA TRP A 91 -24.92 -10.28 -9.70
C TRP A 91 -23.47 -10.75 -9.53
N GLN A 92 -23.26 -12.04 -9.22
CA GLN A 92 -21.92 -12.61 -9.10
C GLN A 92 -21.12 -12.48 -10.41
N THR A 93 -21.73 -12.82 -11.55
CA THR A 93 -21.05 -12.71 -12.86
C THR A 93 -20.70 -11.27 -13.21
N THR A 94 -21.58 -10.32 -12.86
CA THR A 94 -21.32 -8.88 -13.07
C THR A 94 -20.17 -8.39 -12.19
N GLN A 95 -20.13 -8.79 -10.92
CA GLN A 95 -19.02 -8.43 -10.04
C GLN A 95 -17.69 -9.07 -10.48
N ILE A 96 -17.72 -10.32 -10.93
CA ILE A 96 -16.53 -11.00 -11.46
C ILE A 96 -16.03 -10.30 -12.73
N ALA A 97 -16.92 -9.86 -13.61
CA ALA A 97 -16.55 -9.13 -14.82
C ALA A 97 -15.91 -7.77 -14.50
N ASN A 98 -16.54 -6.97 -13.61
CA ASN A 98 -16.00 -5.69 -13.16
C ASN A 98 -14.64 -5.87 -12.47
N PHE A 99 -14.50 -6.92 -11.67
CA PHE A 99 -13.23 -7.24 -11.01
C PHE A 99 -12.15 -7.69 -12.00
N ALA A 100 -12.52 -8.46 -13.03
CA ALA A 100 -11.59 -8.87 -14.09
C ALA A 100 -11.08 -7.66 -14.88
N GLU A 101 -11.97 -6.72 -15.22
CA GLU A 101 -11.60 -5.45 -15.86
C GLU A 101 -10.66 -4.61 -14.98
N PHE A 102 -10.99 -4.50 -13.69
CA PHE A 102 -10.13 -3.82 -12.73
C PHE A 102 -8.75 -4.49 -12.61
N ARG A 103 -8.69 -5.84 -12.56
CA ARG A 103 -7.43 -6.58 -12.54
C ARG A 103 -6.60 -6.37 -13.81
N GLN A 104 -7.24 -6.33 -14.97
CA GLN A 104 -6.55 -6.05 -16.23
C GLN A 104 -5.96 -4.63 -16.23
N SER A 105 -6.72 -3.63 -15.77
CA SER A 105 -6.21 -2.26 -15.67
C SER A 105 -5.05 -2.14 -14.66
N TYR A 106 -5.13 -2.83 -13.52
CA TYR A 106 -4.06 -2.90 -12.54
C TYR A 106 -2.82 -3.61 -13.07
N ALA A 107 -2.97 -4.72 -13.79
CA ALA A 107 -1.86 -5.43 -14.41
C ALA A 107 -1.13 -4.54 -15.43
N ARG A 108 -1.88 -3.78 -16.24
CA ARG A 108 -1.31 -2.76 -17.15
C ARG A 108 -0.52 -1.69 -16.40
N GLN A 109 -1.07 -1.13 -15.32
CA GLN A 109 -0.36 -0.14 -14.50
C GLN A 109 0.88 -0.73 -13.79
N LYS A 110 0.80 -1.98 -13.32
CA LYS A 110 1.92 -2.69 -12.70
C LYS A 110 3.03 -2.99 -13.70
N ALA A 111 2.70 -3.35 -14.95
CA ALA A 111 3.66 -3.54 -16.03
C ALA A 111 4.36 -2.21 -16.39
N LEU A 112 3.62 -1.11 -16.43
CA LEU A 112 4.17 0.24 -16.63
C LEU A 112 5.13 0.66 -15.49
N ARG A 113 4.82 0.29 -14.24
CA ARG A 113 5.70 0.55 -13.09
C ARG A 113 6.94 -0.36 -13.05
N LYS A 114 6.84 -1.62 -13.51
CA LYS A 114 7.98 -2.55 -13.60
C LYS A 114 9.08 -2.09 -14.57
N LYS A 115 8.75 -1.26 -15.57
CA LYS A 115 9.76 -0.59 -16.42
C LYS A 115 10.58 0.47 -15.66
N ASN A 116 10.12 0.95 -14.50
CA ASN A 116 10.71 2.05 -13.74
C ASN A 116 11.11 1.65 -12.31
N LYS A 117 12.15 0.80 -12.20
CA LYS A 117 12.89 0.45 -10.97
C LYS A 117 12.39 -0.79 -10.21
N SER A 118 13.36 -1.65 -9.92
CA SER A 118 13.33 -2.88 -9.12
C SER A 118 13.71 -2.61 -7.67
N LEU A 119 12.87 -2.98 -6.70
CA LEU A 119 13.28 -3.17 -5.30
C LEU A 119 12.59 -4.41 -4.73
N LYS A 120 13.40 -5.27 -4.10
CA LYS A 120 12.96 -6.42 -3.30
C LYS A 120 12.52 -5.92 -1.92
N ILE A 121 11.43 -6.48 -1.40
CA ILE A 121 10.89 -6.18 -0.08
C ILE A 121 11.12 -7.42 0.79
N GLU A 122 11.77 -7.23 1.94
CA GLU A 122 11.94 -8.25 2.98
C GLU A 122 10.68 -8.35 3.86
N ASN A 123 10.44 -9.55 4.40
CA ASN A 123 9.24 -9.90 5.15
C ASN A 123 9.16 -9.15 6.49
N VAL A 124 8.13 -8.30 6.62
CA VAL A 124 7.69 -7.69 7.88
C VAL A 124 6.48 -8.46 8.39
N ASP A 125 6.48 -8.79 9.69
CA ASP A 125 5.38 -9.46 10.40
C ASP A 125 4.04 -8.74 10.18
N THR A 126 3.10 -9.46 9.56
CA THR A 126 1.82 -8.99 8.99
C THR A 126 0.61 -9.35 9.86
N ARG A 127 0.76 -9.33 11.20
CA ARG A 127 -0.40 -9.40 12.10
C ARG A 127 -1.36 -8.23 11.83
N GLY A 128 -2.69 -8.48 11.88
CA GLY A 128 -3.71 -7.42 11.73
C GLY A 128 -3.73 -6.45 12.92
N CYS A 129 -4.58 -5.44 12.89
CA CYS A 129 -4.82 -4.57 14.05
C CYS A 129 -5.47 -5.36 15.20
N HIS A 130 -5.12 -5.01 16.44
CA HIS A 130 -5.86 -5.54 17.59
C HIS A 130 -7.30 -5.00 17.59
N PRO A 131 -8.31 -5.86 17.83
CA PRO A 131 -9.69 -5.40 17.91
C PRO A 131 -9.83 -4.40 19.05
N ALA A 132 -10.70 -3.39 18.86
CA ALA A 132 -11.01 -2.45 19.92
C ALA A 132 -11.57 -3.19 21.16
N PRO A 133 -11.16 -2.83 22.38
CA PRO A 133 -11.85 -3.26 23.59
C PRO A 133 -13.35 -2.93 23.53
N LYS A 134 -14.17 -3.66 24.29
CA LYS A 134 -15.63 -3.43 24.31
C LYS A 134 -15.94 -1.98 24.72
N GLY A 135 -16.73 -1.28 23.90
CA GLY A 135 -17.09 0.13 24.10
C GLY A 135 -16.09 1.14 23.54
N PHE A 136 -14.94 0.71 23.02
CA PHE A 136 -13.90 1.60 22.50
C PHE A 136 -13.95 1.74 20.98
N ALA A 137 -14.68 0.85 20.29
CA ALA A 137 -14.90 0.94 18.85
C ALA A 137 -15.80 2.13 18.53
N PRO A 138 -15.46 2.96 17.53
CA PRO A 138 -16.33 4.04 17.12
C PRO A 138 -17.53 3.52 16.32
N GLU A 139 -18.68 4.19 16.47
CA GLU A 139 -19.89 3.93 15.70
C GLU A 139 -19.66 4.11 14.19
N LEU A 140 -20.40 3.34 13.38
CA LEU A 140 -20.25 3.36 11.93
C LEU A 140 -20.54 4.74 11.32
N GLU A 141 -21.55 5.45 11.82
CA GLU A 141 -21.91 6.80 11.36
C GLU A 141 -20.80 7.82 11.63
N TRP A 142 -20.20 7.75 12.83
CA TRP A 142 -19.03 8.57 13.17
C TRP A 142 -17.88 8.30 12.20
N GLN A 143 -17.57 7.02 11.93
CA GLN A 143 -16.51 6.65 11.00
C GLN A 143 -16.74 7.24 9.60
N THR A 144 -17.95 7.10 9.07
CA THR A 144 -18.36 7.64 7.75
C THR A 144 -18.23 9.16 7.71
N THR A 145 -18.65 9.85 8.77
CA THR A 145 -18.55 11.30 8.91
C THR A 145 -17.10 11.77 8.91
N GLN A 146 -16.21 11.11 9.67
CA GLN A 146 -14.80 11.45 9.70
C GLN A 146 -14.12 11.25 8.34
N ILE A 147 -14.47 10.19 7.62
CA ILE A 147 -13.95 9.92 6.26
C ILE A 147 -14.39 11.02 5.29
N ALA A 148 -15.64 11.46 5.36
CA ALA A 148 -16.16 12.54 4.54
C ALA A 148 -15.42 13.87 4.81
N ASN A 149 -15.27 14.23 6.09
CA ASN A 149 -14.54 15.44 6.51
C ASN A 149 -13.07 15.39 6.06
N PHE A 150 -12.42 14.24 6.22
CA PHE A 150 -11.05 14.03 5.79
C PHE A 150 -10.91 14.17 4.26
N ALA A 151 -11.86 13.61 3.50
CA ALA A 151 -11.90 13.73 2.05
C ALA A 151 -12.03 15.20 1.60
N GLU A 152 -12.92 15.96 2.23
CA GLU A 152 -13.10 17.39 1.95
C GLU A 152 -11.82 18.18 2.24
N PHE A 153 -11.19 17.95 3.39
CA PHE A 153 -9.95 18.63 3.77
C PHE A 153 -8.82 18.31 2.79
N ARG A 154 -8.70 17.04 2.37
CA ARG A 154 -7.76 16.63 1.33
C ARG A 154 -8.05 17.30 -0.01
N GLN A 155 -9.32 17.44 -0.39
CA GLN A 155 -9.69 18.14 -1.61
C GLN A 155 -9.29 19.61 -1.56
N SER A 156 -9.52 20.28 -0.42
CA SER A 156 -9.08 21.66 -0.18
C SER A 156 -7.56 21.79 -0.30
N TYR A 157 -6.80 20.92 0.37
CA TYR A 157 -5.34 20.89 0.28
C TYR A 157 -4.85 20.68 -1.17
N ALA A 158 -5.44 19.75 -1.91
CA ALA A 158 -5.10 19.50 -3.31
C ALA A 158 -5.34 20.74 -4.19
N ARG A 159 -6.46 21.45 -3.99
CA ARG A 159 -6.76 22.71 -4.69
C ARG A 159 -5.70 23.76 -4.38
N GLN A 160 -5.35 23.96 -3.11
CA GLN A 160 -4.35 24.94 -2.71
C GLN A 160 -2.96 24.59 -3.25
N LYS A 161 -2.56 23.30 -3.24
CA LYS A 161 -1.30 22.81 -3.82
C LYS A 161 -1.24 23.09 -5.33
N ALA A 162 -2.35 22.90 -6.05
CA ALA A 162 -2.44 23.21 -7.47
C ALA A 162 -2.35 24.72 -7.76
N LEU A 163 -2.96 25.57 -6.94
CA LEU A 163 -2.86 27.03 -7.05
C LEU A 163 -1.43 27.51 -6.80
N ARG A 164 -0.75 26.97 -5.77
CA ARG A 164 0.65 27.31 -5.46
C ARG A 164 1.60 26.90 -6.58
N LYS A 165 1.35 25.77 -7.26
CA LYS A 165 2.15 25.36 -8.43
C LYS A 165 2.08 26.37 -9.58
N LYS A 166 0.94 27.07 -9.73
CA LYS A 166 0.76 28.14 -10.73
C LYS A 166 1.45 29.45 -10.29
N ASN A 167 1.31 29.80 -9.01
CA ASN A 167 1.90 31.00 -8.43
C ASN A 167 3.28 30.67 -7.86
N LYS A 168 4.33 30.61 -8.71
CA LYS A 168 5.73 30.42 -8.31
C LYS A 168 6.17 31.54 -7.34
N SER A 169 5.90 31.40 -6.05
CA SER A 169 6.48 32.25 -5.01
C SER A 169 6.46 31.61 -3.63
N LEU A 170 7.42 32.07 -2.85
CA LEU A 170 7.87 31.70 -1.50
C LEU A 170 8.61 30.37 -1.42
N LYS A 171 9.95 30.47 -1.55
CA LYS A 171 10.87 29.52 -0.91
C LYS A 171 10.55 29.57 0.58
N ILE A 172 10.21 28.43 1.14
CA ILE A 172 10.07 28.32 2.59
C ILE A 172 11.47 28.01 3.10
N GLU A 173 12.08 29.00 3.71
CA GLU A 173 13.32 28.81 4.45
C GLU A 173 13.01 27.95 5.68
N ASN A 174 13.87 26.98 5.97
CA ASN A 174 13.87 26.12 7.16
C ASN A 174 13.00 24.85 7.17
N VAL A 175 12.76 24.20 6.04
CA VAL A 175 12.30 22.78 6.05
C VAL A 175 13.52 21.84 5.96
N PRO A 176 13.71 20.92 6.91
CA PRO A 176 14.81 19.95 6.87
C PRO A 176 14.75 19.05 5.64
N LEU A 177 15.90 18.49 5.26
CA LEU A 177 15.95 17.46 4.23
C LEU A 177 15.21 16.19 4.69
N ALA A 178 14.67 15.41 3.76
CA ALA A 178 13.88 14.22 4.08
C ALA A 178 14.62 13.22 5.00
N ASN A 179 15.95 13.11 4.87
CA ASN A 179 16.78 12.18 5.65
C ASN A 179 17.30 12.77 6.97
N ASP A 180 17.01 14.05 7.26
CA ASP A 180 17.49 14.74 8.45
C ASP A 180 16.55 14.50 9.64
N VAL A 181 16.67 13.31 10.24
CA VAL A 181 15.83 12.89 11.37
C VAL A 181 15.90 13.86 12.56
N GLU A 182 17.08 14.42 12.84
CA GLU A 182 17.28 15.34 13.95
C GLU A 182 16.64 16.71 13.65
N GLY A 183 16.83 17.22 12.43
CA GLY A 183 16.18 18.44 11.98
C GLY A 183 14.65 18.35 12.02
N TRP A 184 14.08 17.23 11.59
CA TRP A 184 12.64 16.97 11.71
C TRP A 184 12.19 16.87 13.16
N CYS A 185 12.94 16.16 14.02
CA CYS A 185 12.63 16.07 15.44
C CYS A 185 12.60 17.45 16.10
N ARG A 186 13.61 18.28 15.83
CA ARG A 186 13.71 19.65 16.36
C ARG A 186 12.59 20.54 15.81
N LEU A 187 12.27 20.43 14.52
CA LEU A 187 11.17 21.18 13.92
C LEU A 187 9.82 20.81 14.55
N CYS A 188 9.53 19.52 14.74
CA CYS A 188 8.22 19.05 15.21
C CYS A 188 8.05 19.19 16.73
N PHE A 189 9.10 18.98 17.52
CA PHE A 189 9.02 18.89 18.99
C PHE A 189 9.88 19.92 19.75
N GLY A 190 10.78 20.62 19.07
CA GLY A 190 11.72 21.56 19.70
C GLY A 190 12.94 20.85 20.29
N ARG A 191 13.71 21.55 21.14
CA ARG A 191 14.83 20.96 21.87
C ARG A 191 14.35 20.01 22.96
N LEU A 192 14.68 18.72 22.82
CA LEU A 192 14.49 17.72 23.87
C LEU A 192 15.42 18.04 25.05
N GLN A 193 14.87 18.47 26.19
CA GLN A 193 15.64 18.60 27.42
C GLN A 193 15.83 17.23 28.07
N PRO A 194 17.06 16.88 28.51
CA PRO A 194 17.28 15.63 29.23
C PRO A 194 16.55 15.66 30.59
N PRO A 195 16.02 14.50 31.05
CA PRO A 195 15.35 14.40 32.34
C PRO A 195 16.32 14.78 33.47
N GLY A 196 15.99 15.83 34.25
CA GLY A 196 16.79 16.29 35.39
C GLY A 196 17.56 17.60 35.19
N SER A 197 17.43 18.25 34.04
CA SER A 197 17.94 19.62 33.87
C SER A 197 17.04 20.62 34.61
N VAL A 198 17.62 21.38 35.54
CA VAL A 198 16.93 22.49 36.24
C VAL A 198 16.48 23.53 35.21
N PRO A 199 15.29 24.15 35.34
CA PRO A 199 14.94 25.31 34.53
C PRO A 199 16.00 26.38 34.78
N HIS A 200 16.93 26.56 33.85
CA HIS A 200 17.98 27.55 33.99
C HIS A 200 17.33 28.92 34.05
N GLU A 201 17.54 29.62 35.17
CA GLU A 201 17.07 30.99 35.38
C GLU A 201 17.43 31.87 34.19
N ILE A 202 16.44 32.65 33.78
CA ILE A 202 16.41 33.46 32.58
C ILE A 202 17.60 34.43 32.61
N LYS A 203 18.53 34.28 31.65
CA LYS A 203 19.34 35.43 31.21
C LYS A 203 18.58 36.08 30.06
N GLU A 204 17.92 37.20 30.36
CA GLU A 204 17.18 38.06 29.44
C GLU A 204 18.12 38.78 28.47
N ASN A 205 18.93 38.07 27.67
CA ASN A 205 19.76 38.68 26.63
C ASN A 205 20.16 37.65 25.58
N GLU A 206 19.17 37.23 24.78
CA GLU A 206 19.30 36.91 23.36
C GLU A 206 17.86 36.77 22.85
N SER A 207 17.59 37.17 21.62
CA SER A 207 16.28 37.09 20.98
C SER A 207 15.85 35.63 20.80
N ASP A 208 15.41 35.00 21.89
CA ASP A 208 15.17 33.58 21.99
C ASP A 208 13.77 33.29 21.41
N ASN A 209 13.75 32.86 20.15
CA ASN A 209 12.52 32.62 19.41
C ASN A 209 11.79 31.42 20.05
N CYS A 210 10.61 31.64 20.64
CA CYS A 210 9.91 30.65 21.49
C CYS A 210 9.64 29.30 20.78
N THR A 211 9.68 29.28 19.46
CA THR A 211 9.52 28.11 18.60
C THR A 211 10.63 27.06 18.77
N ASP A 212 11.86 27.46 19.10
CA ASP A 212 13.00 26.52 19.23
C ASP A 212 12.83 25.59 20.45
N ARG A 213 12.10 26.05 21.47
CA ARG A 213 11.88 25.29 22.71
C ARG A 213 10.72 24.31 22.64
N GLN A 214 9.70 24.57 21.82
CA GLN A 214 8.42 23.84 21.91
C GLN A 214 7.99 23.14 20.61
N GLY A 215 8.76 23.32 19.53
CA GLY A 215 8.46 22.76 18.23
C GLY A 215 7.36 23.53 17.49
N THR A 216 7.21 23.24 16.21
CA THR A 216 6.29 23.89 15.29
C THR A 216 5.15 22.94 14.93
N LEU A 217 3.93 23.48 14.84
CA LEU A 217 2.78 22.72 14.33
C LEU A 217 2.92 22.47 12.81
N PRO A 218 2.20 21.50 12.23
CA PRO A 218 2.22 21.24 10.79
C PRO A 218 1.51 22.37 10.02
N LEU A 219 2.20 23.47 9.82
CA LEU A 219 1.71 24.62 9.07
C LEU A 219 1.56 24.25 7.59
N LEU A 220 0.56 24.84 6.93
CA LEU A 220 0.32 24.63 5.51
C LEU A 220 1.55 24.95 4.64
N SER A 221 2.33 25.95 5.04
CA SER A 221 3.61 26.27 4.41
C SER A 221 4.52 25.04 4.38
N ILE A 222 4.82 24.47 5.54
CA ILE A 222 5.67 23.29 5.71
C ILE A 222 5.09 22.10 4.94
N MET A 223 3.79 21.83 5.11
CA MET A 223 3.08 20.75 4.42
C MET A 223 3.21 20.80 2.90
N MET A 224 3.19 21.99 2.33
CA MET A 224 3.31 22.19 0.88
C MET A 224 4.77 22.22 0.37
N ALA A 225 5.76 22.32 1.26
CA ALA A 225 7.18 22.26 0.90
C ALA A 225 7.67 20.83 0.69
N MET A 226 7.03 19.85 1.33
CA MET A 226 7.39 18.44 1.24
C MET A 226 6.95 17.82 -0.09
N ASP A 227 7.84 17.03 -0.70
CA ASP A 227 7.50 16.10 -1.76
C ASP A 227 6.98 14.76 -1.18
N GLN A 228 6.47 13.88 -2.04
CA GLN A 228 5.89 12.61 -1.58
C GLN A 228 6.89 11.70 -0.82
N PRO A 229 8.14 11.54 -1.27
CA PRO A 229 9.15 10.82 -0.50
C PRO A 229 9.39 11.43 0.88
N ALA A 230 9.48 12.76 1.01
CA ALA A 230 9.63 13.41 2.30
C ALA A 230 8.42 13.18 3.21
N VAL A 231 7.18 13.28 2.71
CA VAL A 231 5.96 13.01 3.49
C VAL A 231 5.98 11.60 4.07
N ILE A 232 6.31 10.60 3.26
CA ILE A 232 6.40 9.19 3.71
C ILE A 232 7.52 9.05 4.76
N LYS A 233 8.69 9.66 4.52
CA LYS A 233 9.83 9.55 5.42
C LYS A 233 9.59 10.19 6.78
N VAL A 234 8.98 11.36 6.79
CA VAL A 234 8.59 12.06 8.02
C VAL A 234 7.49 11.30 8.75
N LEU A 235 6.54 10.68 8.03
CA LEU A 235 5.56 9.78 8.64
C LEU A 235 6.22 8.58 9.34
N GLU A 236 7.23 7.96 8.72
CA GLU A 236 8.03 6.90 9.36
C GLU A 236 8.72 7.38 10.63
N TYR A 237 9.34 8.56 10.61
CA TYR A 237 9.95 9.14 11.81
C TYR A 237 8.94 9.32 12.93
N HIS A 238 7.75 9.86 12.62
CA HIS A 238 6.69 10.00 13.61
C HIS A 238 6.19 8.67 14.16
N ILE A 239 6.13 7.59 13.37
CA ILE A 239 5.78 6.25 13.86
C ILE A 239 6.87 5.73 14.82
N ASN A 240 8.14 5.86 14.44
CA ASN A 240 9.25 5.41 15.30
C ASN A 240 9.29 6.17 16.63
N TRP A 241 9.07 7.49 16.60
CA TRP A 241 8.99 8.30 17.82
C TRP A 241 7.77 7.93 18.66
N PHE A 242 6.62 7.69 18.02
CA PHE A 242 5.41 7.24 18.70
C PHE A 242 5.63 5.94 19.47
N GLU A 243 6.34 4.97 18.88
CA GLU A 243 6.67 3.70 19.54
C GLU A 243 7.66 3.87 20.70
N ALA A 244 8.58 4.84 20.60
CA ALA A 244 9.61 5.07 21.61
C ALA A 244 9.14 5.92 22.80
N THR A 245 8.32 6.97 22.57
CA THR A 245 7.95 7.96 23.59
C THR A 245 6.46 7.98 23.93
N GLY A 246 5.63 7.27 23.17
CA GLY A 246 4.18 7.28 23.30
C GLY A 246 3.51 8.34 22.44
N PHE A 247 2.17 8.43 22.54
CA PHE A 247 1.36 9.33 21.73
C PHE A 247 1.12 10.68 22.43
N SER A 248 1.32 11.77 21.70
CA SER A 248 1.01 13.14 22.16
C SER A 248 0.08 13.87 21.18
N ASP A 249 -0.66 14.86 21.66
CA ASP A 249 -1.61 15.63 20.83
C ASP A 249 -0.92 16.37 19.67
N LYS A 250 0.30 16.90 19.92
CA LYS A 250 1.13 17.52 18.88
C LYS A 250 1.48 16.52 17.79
N GLN A 251 1.85 15.30 18.18
CA GLN A 251 2.15 14.24 17.24
C GLN A 251 0.90 13.79 16.47
N GLY A 252 -0.27 13.76 17.11
CA GLY A 252 -1.56 13.56 16.44
C GLY A 252 -1.83 14.58 15.34
N SER A 253 -1.55 15.87 15.60
CA SER A 253 -1.68 16.92 14.60
C SER A 253 -0.76 16.67 13.39
N TRP A 254 0.49 16.29 13.65
CA TRP A 254 1.45 15.93 12.60
C TRP A 254 1.02 14.70 11.81
N PHE A 255 0.57 13.62 12.46
CA PHE A 255 0.03 12.45 11.78
C PHE A 255 -1.11 12.82 10.86
N TYR A 256 -2.12 13.53 11.36
CA TYR A 256 -3.27 13.94 10.54
C TYR A 256 -2.83 14.75 9.32
N SER A 257 -1.97 15.75 9.50
CA SER A 257 -1.46 16.58 8.40
C SER A 257 -0.63 15.79 7.39
N LEU A 258 0.21 14.85 7.82
CA LEU A 258 0.99 13.99 6.92
C LEU A 258 0.06 13.06 6.12
N LEU A 259 -0.97 12.50 6.75
CA LEU A 259 -1.99 11.70 6.06
C LEU A 259 -2.73 12.52 4.99
N VAL A 260 -3.03 13.80 5.26
CA VAL A 260 -3.64 14.70 4.26
C VAL A 260 -2.71 14.92 3.06
N CYS A 261 -1.40 15.02 3.30
CA CYS A 261 -0.39 15.24 2.27
C CYS A 261 -0.11 14.03 1.37
N LEU A 262 -0.45 12.80 1.79
CA LEU A 262 -0.20 11.57 1.02
C LEU A 262 -1.02 11.52 -0.26
N GLU A 263 -0.38 11.44 -1.43
CA GLU A 263 -1.06 11.37 -2.72
C GLU A 263 -1.52 9.94 -3.07
N LYS A 264 -2.68 9.83 -3.76
CA LYS A 264 -3.14 8.58 -4.39
C LYS A 264 -2.71 8.60 -5.88
N PRO A 265 -2.36 7.44 -6.49
CA PRO A 265 -2.34 6.10 -5.91
C PRO A 265 -1.16 5.90 -4.94
N LEU A 266 -1.41 5.20 -3.83
CA LEU A 266 -0.38 4.93 -2.82
C LEU A 266 0.74 4.04 -3.38
N SER A 267 1.97 4.28 -2.94
CA SER A 267 3.07 3.33 -3.13
C SER A 267 2.92 2.15 -2.17
N PRO A 268 3.47 0.96 -2.50
CA PRO A 268 3.48 -0.17 -1.56
C PRO A 268 4.16 0.16 -0.22
N GLU A 269 5.19 1.01 -0.26
CA GLU A 269 5.88 1.55 0.92
C GLU A 269 4.91 2.40 1.77
N ALA A 270 4.21 3.37 1.17
CA ALA A 270 3.22 4.16 1.88
C ALA A 270 2.10 3.29 2.49
N CYS A 271 1.61 2.27 1.76
CA CYS A 271 0.67 1.31 2.32
C CYS A 271 1.25 0.59 3.53
N SER A 272 2.48 0.10 3.46
CA SER A 272 3.15 -0.56 4.58
C SER A 272 3.26 0.37 5.79
N THR A 273 3.73 1.60 5.59
CA THR A 273 3.87 2.63 6.63
C THR A 273 2.52 2.96 7.30
N LEU A 274 1.45 3.14 6.51
CA LEU A 274 0.09 3.36 7.03
C LEU A 274 -0.41 2.18 7.88
N ARG A 275 -0.16 0.96 7.42
CA ARG A 275 -0.54 -0.25 8.16
C ARG A 275 0.24 -0.38 9.47
N THR A 276 1.51 0.03 9.51
CA THR A 276 2.29 0.08 10.74
C THR A 276 1.70 1.11 11.71
N LEU A 277 1.37 2.32 11.23
CA LEU A 277 0.68 3.32 12.05
C LEU A 277 -0.62 2.77 12.66
N ALA A 278 -1.50 2.19 11.86
CA ALA A 278 -2.77 1.65 12.35
C ALA A 278 -2.58 0.53 13.38
N ARG A 279 -1.58 -0.33 13.19
CA ARG A 279 -1.20 -1.36 14.17
C ARG A 279 -0.73 -0.73 15.48
N SER A 280 0.22 0.19 15.43
CA SER A 280 0.75 0.84 16.63
C SER A 280 -0.35 1.64 17.35
N CYS A 281 -1.28 2.26 16.62
CA CYS A 281 -2.48 2.89 17.20
C CYS A 281 -3.40 1.86 17.89
N SER A 282 -3.64 0.71 17.26
CA SER A 282 -4.47 -0.36 17.83
C SER A 282 -3.83 -0.98 19.09
N ASN A 283 -2.50 -1.10 19.11
CA ASN A 283 -1.73 -1.60 20.25
C ASN A 283 -1.84 -0.64 21.44
N LEU A 284 -1.63 0.67 21.21
CA LEU A 284 -1.81 1.66 22.26
C LEU A 284 -3.25 1.69 22.74
N ARG A 285 -4.24 1.67 21.83
CA ARG A 285 -5.66 1.63 22.18
C ARG A 285 -6.01 0.43 23.07
N ALA A 286 -5.43 -0.74 22.80
CA ALA A 286 -5.66 -1.95 23.60
C ALA A 286 -5.08 -1.87 25.02
N SER A 287 -4.09 -0.99 25.26
CA SER A 287 -3.53 -0.73 26.59
C SER A 287 -4.29 0.32 27.40
N LEU A 288 -5.31 0.97 26.83
CA LEU A 288 -6.10 1.98 27.54
C LEU A 288 -7.11 1.30 28.48
N GLU A 289 -7.22 1.81 29.70
CA GLU A 289 -8.13 1.27 30.72
C GLU A 289 -9.54 1.91 30.66
N ASN A 290 -9.63 3.18 30.27
CA ASN A 290 -10.85 3.99 30.35
C ASN A 290 -11.28 4.52 28.98
N SER A 291 -12.60 4.57 28.74
CA SER A 291 -13.18 5.09 27.50
C SER A 291 -13.09 6.63 27.39
N ASP A 292 -12.84 7.32 28.50
CA ASP A 292 -12.70 8.78 28.55
C ASP A 292 -11.25 9.24 28.31
N ASP A 293 -10.33 8.32 27.99
CA ASP A 293 -8.95 8.70 27.69
C ASP A 293 -8.90 9.60 26.44
N PRO A 294 -8.30 10.80 26.52
CA PRO A 294 -8.28 11.76 25.42
C PRO A 294 -7.59 11.22 24.17
N ARG A 295 -6.73 10.19 24.29
CA ARG A 295 -6.02 9.57 23.18
C ARG A 295 -6.92 8.61 22.39
N LEU A 296 -8.03 8.15 22.95
CA LEU A 296 -8.89 7.16 22.31
C LEU A 296 -9.46 7.66 20.97
N ALA A 297 -10.04 8.86 20.96
CA ALA A 297 -10.65 9.42 19.75
C ALA A 297 -9.63 9.64 18.61
N PRO A 298 -8.44 10.24 18.84
CA PRO A 298 -7.37 10.30 17.83
C PRO A 298 -6.92 8.94 17.31
N LEU A 299 -6.73 7.94 18.17
CA LEU A 299 -6.32 6.59 17.76
C LEU A 299 -7.37 5.94 16.86
N ASN A 300 -8.64 6.04 17.22
CA ASN A 300 -9.77 5.59 16.42
C ASN A 300 -9.84 6.31 15.06
N LEU A 301 -9.58 7.62 15.05
CA LEU A 301 -9.56 8.42 13.82
C LEU A 301 -8.48 7.94 12.85
N PHE A 302 -7.25 7.70 13.32
CA PHE A 302 -6.17 7.24 12.45
C PHE A 302 -6.41 5.84 11.90
N ILE A 303 -6.88 4.90 12.74
CA ILE A 303 -7.27 3.56 12.28
C ILE A 303 -8.37 3.66 11.21
N CYS A 304 -9.39 4.48 11.45
CA CYS A 304 -10.49 4.69 10.50
C CYS A 304 -10.01 5.26 9.15
N ILE A 305 -9.17 6.30 9.17
CA ILE A 305 -8.62 6.92 7.95
C ILE A 305 -7.75 5.89 7.20
N VAL A 306 -6.86 5.17 7.88
CA VAL A 306 -6.02 4.15 7.24
C VAL A 306 -6.88 3.05 6.62
N ALA A 307 -7.82 2.50 7.40
CA ALA A 307 -8.57 1.33 6.98
C ALA A 307 -9.58 1.63 5.88
N ARG A 308 -10.32 2.75 6.00
CA ARG A 308 -11.45 3.05 5.10
C ARG A 308 -11.14 4.10 4.06
N TYR A 309 -10.40 5.16 4.39
CA TYR A 309 -10.04 6.17 3.38
C TYR A 309 -8.90 5.71 2.49
N PHE A 310 -7.89 5.01 3.04
CA PHE A 310 -6.75 4.47 2.28
C PHE A 310 -6.89 2.99 1.91
N ASP A 311 -8.11 2.47 1.98
CA ASP A 311 -8.50 1.16 1.44
C ASP A 311 -7.76 -0.04 2.08
N GLN A 312 -7.27 0.10 3.33
CA GLN A 312 -6.69 -0.99 4.14
C GLN A 312 -7.76 -1.69 4.98
N ILE A 313 -8.83 -2.16 4.32
CA ILE A 313 -10.09 -2.55 4.97
C ILE A 313 -9.95 -3.72 5.96
N ASP A 314 -8.92 -4.55 5.81
CA ASP A 314 -8.61 -5.65 6.71
C ASP A 314 -8.21 -5.19 8.13
N LEU A 315 -7.91 -3.90 8.30
CA LEU A 315 -7.59 -3.27 9.58
C LEU A 315 -8.78 -2.50 10.18
N ALA A 316 -9.94 -2.47 9.51
CA ALA A 316 -11.08 -1.68 9.96
C ALA A 316 -11.71 -2.26 11.23
N ASP A 317 -12.11 -1.37 12.14
CA ASP A 317 -12.99 -1.77 13.22
C ASP A 317 -14.38 -2.14 12.67
N SER A 318 -14.87 -3.29 13.09
CA SER A 318 -16.28 -3.64 13.00
C SER A 318 -17.03 -2.69 13.93
N GLY A 319 -17.62 -1.64 13.36
CA GLY A 319 -18.39 -0.65 14.13
C GLY A 319 -19.45 -1.33 14.99
N THR A 320 -19.73 -0.75 16.15
CA THR A 320 -20.92 -1.09 16.95
C THR A 320 -22.15 -0.48 16.33
#